data_AF-A0A803SYI9-F1
#
_entry.id   AF-A0A803SYI9-F1
#
_cell.length_a   1.000
_cell.length_b   1.000
_cell.length_c   1.000
_cell.angle_alpha   90.00
_cell.angle_beta   90.00
_cell.angle_gamma   90.00
#
_symmetry.space_group_name_H-M   'P 1'
#
loop_
_entity.id
_entity.type
_entity.pdbx_description
1 polymer ?
#
loop_
_entity_poly.entity_id
_entity_poly.type
_entity_poly.pdbx_seq_one_letter_code
_entity_poly.pdbx_strand_id
1 'polypeptide(L)'
;MKQEASRSASYTVECEDYVHVVEFSPFESGTAESLIAYGGNHYVVVGTCRFQEEDAKVEGIQYKTQRIFHHGIRVDAIGWSPESRLDALPPQIRFCTAASDKKLRLFTSDLQDKDEYKVLEGHSDYINDLVFSPKDGQQIASVSDDHTCSSSQCFTSVFIPSVVRVGKNS
;
A
#
# COMPACT_ATOMS: atom_id res chain seq x y z
N MET A 1 10.11 -37.47 19.47
CA MET A 1 9.19 -36.44 18.95
C MET A 1 9.92 -35.11 19.07
N LYS A 2 10.46 -34.58 17.97
CA LYS A 2 11.09 -33.25 17.96
C LYS A 2 9.95 -32.23 17.98
N GLN A 3 9.90 -31.39 19.02
CA GLN A 3 9.13 -30.15 19.00
C GLN A 3 9.75 -29.26 17.91
N GLU A 4 9.08 -29.16 16.76
CA GLU A 4 9.26 -28.03 15.86
C GLU A 4 8.70 -26.80 16.58
N ALA A 5 9.58 -26.07 17.25
CA ALA A 5 9.30 -24.69 17.59
C ALA A 5 9.09 -23.96 16.26
N SER A 6 7.84 -23.63 15.94
CA SER A 6 7.51 -22.74 14.84
C SER A 6 8.29 -21.46 15.04
N ARG A 7 9.37 -21.26 14.28
CA ARG A 7 10.11 -20.01 14.25
C ARG A 7 9.18 -18.94 13.68
N SER A 8 8.44 -18.23 14.53
CA SER A 8 7.87 -16.95 14.10
C SER A 8 9.04 -15.97 14.03
N ALA A 9 9.66 -15.85 12.87
CA ALA A 9 10.57 -14.75 12.62
C ALA A 9 9.75 -13.45 12.73
N SER A 10 10.15 -12.56 13.63
CA SER A 10 9.55 -11.24 13.77
C SER A 10 10.64 -10.24 13.46
N TYR A 11 10.32 -9.32 12.54
CA TYR A 11 11.22 -8.28 12.08
C TYR A 11 10.65 -6.91 12.48
N THR A 12 11.51 -5.95 12.77
CA THR A 12 11.11 -4.60 13.16
C THR A 12 11.85 -3.60 12.29
N VAL A 13 11.10 -2.62 11.78
CA VAL A 13 11.63 -1.46 11.05
C VAL A 13 11.27 -0.23 11.86
N GLU A 14 12.25 0.62 12.13
CA GLU A 14 12.01 1.89 12.83
C GLU A 14 11.31 2.87 11.89
N CYS A 15 10.26 3.52 12.40
CA CYS A 15 9.50 4.55 11.71
C CYS A 15 9.57 5.85 12.51
N GLU A 16 9.56 6.99 11.83
CA GLU A 16 9.69 8.30 12.49
C GLU A 16 8.41 8.76 13.21
N ASP A 17 7.24 8.25 12.82
CA ASP A 17 5.93 8.58 13.40
C ASP A 17 5.01 7.35 13.42
N TYR A 18 3.83 7.51 14.02
CA TYR A 18 2.78 6.51 14.08
C TYR A 18 2.36 6.04 12.68
N VAL A 19 2.39 4.73 12.50
CA VAL A 19 1.89 4.04 11.31
C VAL A 19 0.44 3.65 11.55
N HIS A 20 -0.46 4.13 10.70
CA HIS A 20 -1.90 3.82 10.76
C HIS A 20 -2.29 2.69 9.81
N VAL A 21 -1.61 2.59 8.67
CA VAL A 21 -1.86 1.59 7.65
C VAL A 21 -0.54 1.13 7.04
N VAL A 22 -0.46 -0.16 6.70
CA VAL A 22 0.67 -0.76 6.02
C VAL A 22 0.14 -1.75 4.99
N GLU A 23 0.67 -1.69 3.77
CA GLU A 23 0.23 -2.54 2.66
C GLU A 23 1.42 -2.94 1.80
N PHE A 24 1.54 -4.25 1.57
CA PHE A 24 2.47 -4.79 0.58
C PHE A 24 1.87 -4.65 -0.81
N SER A 25 2.70 -4.34 -1.80
CA SER A 25 2.26 -4.44 -3.19
C SER A 25 1.97 -5.91 -3.51
N PRO A 26 0.73 -6.27 -3.89
CA PRO A 26 0.41 -7.63 -4.30
C PRO A 26 0.90 -7.93 -5.72
N PHE A 27 1.43 -6.94 -6.43
CA PHE A 27 1.88 -7.04 -7.82
C PHE A 27 3.38 -7.24 -7.91
N GLU A 28 3.81 -8.01 -8.92
CA GLU A 28 5.22 -8.15 -9.25
C GLU A 28 5.81 -6.79 -9.64
N SER A 29 6.75 -6.30 -8.82
CA SER A 29 7.44 -5.03 -9.03
C SER A 29 8.51 -5.10 -10.14
N GLY A 30 8.71 -6.28 -10.73
CA GLY A 30 9.80 -6.58 -11.67
C GLY A 30 11.17 -6.77 -11.00
N THR A 31 11.24 -6.68 -9.66
CA THR A 31 12.47 -6.88 -8.88
C THR A 31 12.28 -7.99 -7.85
N ALA A 32 13.38 -8.52 -7.32
CA ALA A 32 13.35 -9.49 -6.23
C ALA A 32 12.98 -8.87 -4.86
N GLU A 33 12.81 -7.54 -4.80
CA GLU A 33 12.44 -6.86 -3.56
C GLU A 33 10.92 -6.67 -3.52
N SER A 34 10.33 -7.01 -2.38
CA SER A 34 8.91 -6.77 -2.14
C SER A 34 8.68 -5.27 -1.89
N LEU A 35 7.74 -4.67 -2.63
CA LEU A 35 7.31 -3.29 -2.39
C LEU A 35 6.37 -3.24 -1.19
N ILE A 36 6.59 -2.27 -0.30
CA ILE A 36 5.77 -2.02 0.87
C ILE A 36 5.52 -0.53 1.02
N ALA A 37 4.29 -0.16 1.38
CA ALA A 37 3.91 1.21 1.70
C ALA A 37 3.33 1.25 3.11
N TYR A 38 3.63 2.32 3.83
CA TYR A 38 2.96 2.60 5.09
C TYR A 38 2.56 4.07 5.19
N GLY A 39 1.37 4.31 5.74
CA GLY A 39 0.77 5.62 5.92
C GLY A 39 0.87 6.08 7.36
N GLY A 40 1.32 7.31 7.56
CA GLY A 40 1.36 7.98 8.86
C GLY A 40 0.37 9.14 8.98
N ASN A 41 0.64 10.06 9.91
CA ASN A 41 -0.21 11.25 10.12
C ASN A 41 -0.09 12.29 9.01
N HIS A 42 1.06 12.39 8.36
CA HIS A 42 1.35 13.45 7.39
C HIS A 42 2.04 12.97 6.12
N TYR A 43 2.34 11.67 6.04
CA TYR A 43 3.12 11.12 4.95
C TYR A 43 2.69 9.70 4.61
N VAL A 44 3.06 9.28 3.40
CA VAL A 44 3.10 7.88 3.00
C VAL A 44 4.53 7.56 2.62
N VAL A 45 5.10 6.52 3.21
CA VAL A 45 6.43 6.04 2.86
C VAL A 45 6.28 4.83 1.98
N VAL A 46 6.98 4.84 0.84
CA VAL A 46 7.14 3.66 0.00
C VAL A 46 8.58 3.18 0.16
N GLY A 47 8.73 1.88 0.42
CA GLY A 47 10.01 1.22 0.54
C GLY A 47 10.03 -0.14 -0.14
N THR A 48 11.21 -0.72 -0.19
CA THR A 48 11.41 -2.11 -0.55
C THR A 48 11.89 -2.89 0.67
N CYS A 49 11.42 -4.12 0.78
CA CYS A 49 11.86 -5.04 1.82
C CYS A 49 12.31 -6.36 1.20
N ARG A 50 13.32 -6.95 1.82
CA ARG A 50 13.84 -8.26 1.46
C ARG A 50 14.04 -9.08 2.73
N PHE A 51 13.56 -10.31 2.71
CA PHE A 51 13.58 -11.19 3.87
C PHE A 51 14.70 -12.23 3.75
N GLN A 52 15.26 -12.62 4.89
CA GLN A 52 16.28 -13.68 4.98
C GLN A 52 15.79 -15.01 4.38
N GLU A 53 14.49 -15.28 4.48
CA GLU A 53 13.85 -16.46 3.89
C GLU A 53 13.90 -16.47 2.36
N GLU A 54 14.01 -15.30 1.72
CA GLU A 54 14.05 -15.11 0.27
C GLU A 54 15.50 -14.99 -0.27
N ASP A 55 16.42 -14.44 0.54
CA ASP A 55 17.84 -14.39 0.22
C ASP A 55 18.69 -14.73 1.45
N ALA A 56 19.41 -15.85 1.37
CA ALA A 56 20.34 -16.31 2.40
C ALA A 56 21.49 -15.33 2.69
N LYS A 57 21.71 -14.31 1.85
CA LYS A 57 22.68 -13.23 2.08
C LYS A 57 22.15 -12.13 3.02
N VAL A 58 20.85 -12.06 3.25
CA VAL A 58 20.22 -11.08 4.16
C VAL A 58 20.16 -11.70 5.55
N GLU A 59 20.67 -10.99 6.56
CA GLU A 59 20.43 -11.33 7.96
C GLU A 59 19.19 -10.58 8.46
N GLY A 60 18.09 -11.31 8.68
CA GLY A 60 16.82 -10.75 9.10
C GLY A 60 16.01 -10.06 7.99
N ILE A 61 15.72 -8.77 8.15
CA ILE A 61 15.02 -7.95 7.15
C ILE A 61 15.96 -6.86 6.63
N GLN A 62 16.04 -6.72 5.32
CA GLN A 62 16.63 -5.53 4.69
C GLN A 62 15.48 -4.64 4.22
N TYR A 63 15.29 -3.52 4.90
CA TYR A 63 14.32 -2.49 4.51
C TYR A 63 15.06 -1.26 3.94
N LYS A 64 14.56 -0.73 2.83
CA LYS A 64 15.06 0.49 2.21
C LYS A 64 13.90 1.41 1.84
N THR A 65 13.92 2.64 2.34
CA THR A 65 12.98 3.68 1.89
C THR A 65 13.32 4.11 0.48
N GLN A 66 12.33 4.07 -0.41
CA GLN A 66 12.44 4.53 -1.81
C GLN A 66 11.98 5.98 -1.93
N ARG A 67 10.84 6.33 -1.33
CA ARG A 67 10.29 7.69 -1.37
C ARG A 67 9.35 7.97 -0.22
N ILE A 68 9.27 9.24 0.18
CA ILE A 68 8.32 9.75 1.16
C ILE A 68 7.41 10.75 0.44
N PHE A 69 6.10 10.49 0.48
CA PHE A 69 5.07 11.34 -0.11
C PHE A 69 4.40 12.16 0.98
N HIS A 70 4.47 13.48 0.88
CA HIS A 70 3.75 14.36 1.79
C HIS A 70 2.25 14.31 1.49
N HIS A 71 1.48 13.84 2.47
CA HIS A 71 0.02 13.76 2.40
C HIS A 71 -0.65 14.85 3.26
N GLY A 72 -0.01 15.26 4.37
CA GLY A 72 -0.46 16.32 5.28
C GLY A 72 -1.61 15.93 6.22
N ILE A 73 -2.31 14.83 5.94
CA ILE A 73 -3.45 14.30 6.70
C ILE A 73 -3.24 12.81 6.96
N ARG A 74 -3.82 12.29 8.04
CA ARG A 74 -3.80 10.87 8.37
C ARG A 74 -4.35 10.03 7.22
N VAL A 75 -3.56 9.03 6.84
CA VAL A 75 -3.94 8.06 5.80
C VAL A 75 -4.61 6.86 6.47
N ASP A 76 -5.79 6.52 6.00
CA ASP A 76 -6.65 5.47 6.55
C ASP A 76 -6.59 4.18 5.71
N ALA A 77 -6.40 4.28 4.39
CA ALA A 77 -6.23 3.12 3.51
C ALA A 77 -5.23 3.41 2.38
N ILE A 78 -4.55 2.36 1.90
CA ILE A 78 -3.62 2.40 0.77
C ILE A 78 -4.01 1.28 -0.20
N GLY A 79 -4.05 1.58 -1.49
CA GLY A 79 -4.25 0.58 -2.54
C GLY A 79 -3.18 0.72 -3.61
N TRP A 80 -2.55 -0.39 -3.97
CA TRP A 80 -1.51 -0.44 -4.99
C TRP A 80 -2.09 -0.54 -6.39
N SER A 81 -1.48 0.13 -7.37
CA SER A 81 -1.76 -0.11 -8.79
C SER A 81 -0.84 -1.20 -9.35
N PRO A 82 -1.32 -2.10 -10.22
CA PRO A 82 -0.48 -3.05 -10.95
C PRO A 82 0.52 -2.40 -11.92
N GLU A 83 0.39 -1.09 -12.16
CA GLU A 83 1.38 -0.32 -12.93
C GLU A 83 2.65 0.02 -12.12
N SER A 84 2.67 -0.27 -10.82
CA SER A 84 3.85 -0.04 -9.97
C SER A 84 4.97 -1.01 -10.32
N ARG A 85 6.02 -0.51 -10.96
CA ARG A 85 7.16 -1.27 -11.46
C ARG A 85 8.48 -0.54 -11.18
N LEU A 86 9.43 -1.24 -10.57
CA LEU A 86 10.76 -0.73 -10.28
C LEU A 86 11.78 -1.07 -11.39
N ASP A 87 11.48 -2.05 -12.24
CA ASP A 87 12.31 -2.46 -13.37
C ASP A 87 12.11 -1.63 -14.63
N ALA A 88 11.05 -0.82 -14.68
CA ALA A 88 10.78 0.11 -15.76
C ALA A 88 11.84 1.24 -15.81
N LEU A 89 12.03 1.84 -16.99
CA LEU A 89 12.92 2.99 -17.19
C LEU A 89 12.11 4.16 -17.79
N PRO A 90 11.75 5.19 -16.99
CA PRO A 90 12.01 5.32 -15.55
C PRO A 90 11.14 4.36 -14.70
N PRO A 91 11.57 4.04 -13.46
CA PRO A 91 10.73 3.27 -12.54
C PRO A 91 9.45 4.06 -12.27
N GLN A 92 8.34 3.37 -12.02
CA GLN A 92 7.06 4.01 -11.80
C GLN A 92 6.39 3.39 -10.57
N ILE A 93 5.99 4.24 -9.63
CA ILE A 93 5.14 3.85 -8.50
C ILE A 93 3.81 4.55 -8.65
N ARG A 94 2.73 3.76 -8.58
CA ARG A 94 1.37 4.28 -8.64
C ARG A 94 0.52 3.61 -7.57
N PHE A 95 -0.03 4.41 -6.68
CA PHE A 95 -0.89 3.93 -5.60
C PHE A 95 -1.94 4.98 -5.28
N CYS A 96 -3.03 4.56 -4.64
CA CYS A 96 -4.09 5.43 -4.18
C CYS A 96 -4.17 5.36 -2.66
N THR A 97 -4.56 6.47 -2.06
CA THR A 97 -4.72 6.61 -0.63
C THR A 97 -6.10 7.14 -0.34
N ALA A 98 -6.68 6.69 0.77
CA ALA A 98 -7.83 7.33 1.38
C ALA A 98 -7.39 7.97 2.69
N ALA A 99 -7.97 9.13 2.98
CA ALA A 99 -7.63 9.87 4.18
C ALA A 99 -8.87 10.42 4.88
N SER A 100 -8.65 10.94 6.08
CA SER A 100 -9.73 11.40 6.95
C SER A 100 -10.50 12.61 6.41
N ASP A 101 -10.03 13.25 5.33
CA ASP A 101 -10.76 14.29 4.61
C ASP A 101 -11.75 13.75 3.59
N LYS A 102 -12.00 12.42 3.58
CA LYS A 102 -13.00 11.73 2.75
C LYS A 102 -12.67 11.78 1.26
N LYS A 103 -11.42 12.07 0.93
CA LYS A 103 -10.93 12.14 -0.45
C LYS A 103 -9.99 10.99 -0.74
N LEU A 104 -10.02 10.55 -1.99
CA LEU A 104 -9.01 9.66 -2.53
C LEU A 104 -7.90 10.50 -3.16
N ARG A 105 -6.65 10.10 -2.98
CA ARG A 105 -5.53 10.69 -3.70
C ARG A 105 -4.75 9.61 -4.41
N LEU A 106 -4.71 9.72 -5.73
CA LEU A 106 -3.91 8.88 -6.61
C LEU A 106 -2.53 9.50 -6.77
N PHE A 107 -1.50 8.85 -6.24
CA PHE A 107 -0.11 9.22 -6.39
C PHE A 107 0.52 8.50 -7.58
N THR A 108 1.33 9.23 -8.35
CA THR A 108 2.19 8.70 -9.41
C THR A 108 3.58 9.31 -9.24
N SER A 109 4.59 8.46 -9.16
CA SER A 109 5.99 8.87 -8.97
C SER A 109 6.90 8.13 -9.92
N ASP A 110 7.92 8.81 -10.43
CA ASP A 110 9.02 8.19 -11.19
C ASP A 110 10.27 7.89 -10.32
N LEU A 111 10.15 8.04 -9.00
CA LEU A 111 11.24 7.96 -8.01
C LEU A 111 12.42 8.93 -8.24
N GLN A 112 12.33 9.83 -9.22
CA GLN A 112 13.36 10.82 -9.51
C GLN A 112 12.87 12.18 -9.02
N ASP A 113 12.28 12.96 -9.93
CA ASP A 113 11.89 14.34 -9.69
C ASP A 113 10.39 14.57 -9.88
N LYS A 114 9.66 13.58 -10.41
CA LYS A 114 8.25 13.72 -10.74
C LYS A 114 7.38 12.98 -9.75
N ASP A 115 6.98 13.69 -8.69
CA ASP A 115 5.95 13.25 -7.75
C ASP A 115 4.67 14.05 -8.00
N GLU A 116 3.65 13.39 -8.55
CA GLU A 116 2.35 13.99 -8.81
C GLU A 116 1.27 13.25 -8.05
N TYR A 117 0.22 13.98 -7.65
CA TYR A 117 -0.99 13.34 -7.16
C TYR A 117 -2.23 14.02 -7.72
N LYS A 118 -3.27 13.21 -7.89
CA LYS A 118 -4.60 13.66 -8.30
C LYS A 118 -5.59 13.37 -7.18
N VAL A 119 -6.34 14.39 -6.79
CA VAL A 119 -7.46 14.26 -5.85
C VAL A 119 -8.68 13.75 -6.61
N LEU A 120 -9.29 12.68 -6.11
CA LEU A 120 -10.56 12.16 -6.59
C LEU A 120 -11.61 12.46 -5.53
N GLU A 121 -12.59 13.27 -5.93
CA GLU A 121 -13.72 13.66 -5.10
C GLU A 121 -14.94 12.83 -5.46
N GLY A 122 -15.85 12.66 -4.51
CA GLY A 122 -17.12 11.96 -4.76
C GLY A 122 -17.74 11.35 -3.51
N HIS A 123 -16.93 10.96 -2.53
CA HIS A 123 -17.41 10.48 -1.24
C HIS A 123 -17.76 11.65 -0.33
N SER A 124 -18.90 11.53 0.34
CA SER A 124 -19.40 12.48 1.33
C SER A 124 -19.15 12.01 2.77
N ASP A 125 -18.74 10.74 2.95
CA ASP A 125 -18.32 10.20 4.23
C ASP A 125 -16.99 9.42 4.19
N TYR A 126 -16.60 8.86 5.35
CA TYR A 126 -15.35 8.13 5.50
C TYR A 126 -15.24 6.97 4.53
N ILE A 127 -14.08 6.87 3.90
CA ILE A 127 -13.73 5.78 3.00
C ILE A 127 -13.09 4.68 3.84
N ASN A 128 -13.72 3.51 3.83
CA ASN A 128 -13.28 2.37 4.63
C ASN A 128 -12.17 1.57 3.94
N ASP A 129 -12.23 1.47 2.61
CA ASP A 129 -11.29 0.67 1.82
C ASP A 129 -11.27 1.11 0.35
N LEU A 130 -10.17 0.80 -0.34
CA LEU A 130 -9.97 1.09 -1.75
C LEU A 130 -9.07 0.05 -2.43
N VAL A 131 -9.39 -0.32 -3.66
CA VAL A 131 -8.63 -1.31 -4.44
C VAL A 131 -8.52 -0.92 -5.90
N PHE A 132 -7.41 -1.28 -6.54
CA PHE A 132 -7.26 -1.14 -7.99
C PHE A 132 -7.82 -2.35 -8.72
N SER A 133 -8.30 -2.12 -9.95
CA SER A 133 -8.57 -3.21 -10.89
C SER A 133 -7.25 -3.89 -11.28
N PRO A 134 -7.08 -5.20 -10.98
CA PRO A 134 -5.83 -5.89 -11.26
C PRO A 134 -5.61 -6.14 -12.76
N LYS A 135 -6.67 -6.07 -13.57
CA LYS A 135 -6.61 -6.39 -15.01
C LYS A 135 -6.09 -5.21 -15.83
N ASP A 136 -6.65 -4.02 -15.60
CA ASP A 136 -6.37 -2.84 -16.41
C ASP A 136 -5.56 -1.78 -15.65
N GLY A 137 -5.46 -1.86 -14.31
CA GLY A 137 -4.70 -0.92 -13.48
C GLY A 137 -5.22 0.51 -13.42
N GLN A 138 -6.23 0.83 -14.24
CA GLN A 138 -6.73 2.19 -14.45
C GLN A 138 -7.93 2.54 -13.56
N GLN A 139 -8.70 1.54 -13.11
CA GLN A 139 -9.90 1.74 -12.31
C GLN A 139 -9.60 1.54 -10.82
N ILE A 140 -10.26 2.35 -10.00
CA ILE A 140 -10.18 2.30 -8.53
C ILE A 140 -11.60 2.10 -8.01
N ALA A 141 -11.80 1.04 -7.23
CA ALA A 141 -13.01 0.85 -6.46
C ALA A 141 -12.77 1.35 -5.04
N SER A 142 -13.80 1.95 -4.43
CA SER A 142 -13.73 2.47 -3.07
C SER A 142 -15.10 2.34 -2.39
N VAL A 143 -15.07 2.12 -1.08
CA VAL A 143 -16.27 1.93 -0.25
C VAL A 143 -16.30 2.96 0.87
N SER A 144 -17.47 3.55 1.10
CA SER A 144 -17.66 4.66 2.04
C SER A 144 -18.88 4.45 2.94
N ASP A 145 -18.89 5.12 4.09
CA ASP A 145 -20.00 5.14 5.06
C ASP A 145 -21.19 5.97 4.59
N ASP A 146 -21.07 6.75 3.51
CA ASP A 146 -22.17 7.52 2.92
C ASP A 146 -23.23 6.65 2.21
N HIS A 147 -23.17 5.34 2.41
CA HIS A 147 -23.97 4.33 1.74
C HIS A 147 -23.80 4.33 0.22
N THR A 148 -22.74 4.96 -0.31
CA THR A 148 -22.42 4.94 -1.73
C THR A 148 -21.14 4.16 -2.01
N CYS A 149 -21.17 3.41 -3.11
CA CYS A 149 -19.95 2.93 -3.77
C CYS A 149 -19.65 3.89 -4.93
N SER A 150 -18.71 4.81 -4.72
CA SER A 150 -18.30 5.71 -5.80
C SER A 150 -17.39 4.95 -6.78
N SER A 151 -17.92 4.69 -7.98
CA SER A 151 -17.22 4.02 -9.08
C SER A 151 -16.80 5.06 -10.12
N SER A 152 -15.53 5.44 -10.14
CA SER A 152 -14.98 6.08 -11.33
C SER A 152 -14.71 4.99 -12.37
N GLN A 153 -15.77 4.72 -13.15
CA GLN A 153 -16.00 3.63 -14.12
C GLN A 153 -16.22 2.23 -13.52
N CYS A 154 -17.49 1.82 -13.60
CA CYS A 154 -18.16 0.66 -13.02
C CYS A 154 -17.72 -0.69 -13.63
N PHE A 155 -17.40 -1.68 -12.78
CA PHE A 155 -18.15 -2.95 -12.69
C PHE A 155 -18.03 -3.51 -11.25
N THR A 156 -19.17 -3.92 -10.71
CA THR A 156 -19.30 -4.72 -9.49
C THR A 156 -18.49 -6.01 -9.61
N SER A 157 -17.51 -6.20 -8.73
CA SER A 157 -17.13 -7.53 -8.26
C SER A 157 -16.45 -7.40 -6.91
N VAL A 158 -17.20 -7.74 -5.86
CA VAL A 158 -16.60 -8.23 -4.61
C VAL A 158 -15.71 -9.41 -4.97
N PHE A 159 -14.43 -9.40 -4.63
CA PHE A 159 -13.68 -10.60 -4.29
C PHE A 159 -12.38 -10.24 -3.55
N ILE A 160 -12.33 -10.61 -2.27
CA ILE A 160 -11.14 -10.68 -1.40
C ILE A 160 -10.45 -12.03 -1.71
N PRO A 161 -9.10 -12.14 -1.79
CA PRO A 161 -8.31 -12.54 -0.61
C PRO A 161 -6.90 -11.89 -0.58
N SER A 162 -6.38 -11.35 0.52
CA SER A 162 -5.64 -12.13 1.52
C SER A 162 -5.05 -11.20 2.59
N VAL A 163 -5.11 -11.62 3.88
CA VAL A 163 -4.08 -11.46 4.95
C VAL A 163 -3.56 -10.03 5.22
N VAL A 164 -3.87 -9.34 6.32
CA VAL A 164 -3.60 -9.68 7.73
C VAL A 164 -4.72 -9.11 8.62
N ARG A 165 -5.42 -10.00 9.35
CA ARG A 165 -6.30 -9.60 10.45
C ARG A 165 -5.48 -9.61 11.74
N VAL A 166 -5.04 -8.44 12.22
CA VAL A 166 -4.55 -8.32 13.60
C VAL A 166 -5.78 -8.34 14.51
N GLY A 167 -5.99 -9.47 15.17
CA GLY A 167 -7.03 -9.61 16.19
C GLY A 167 -6.70 -8.73 17.40
N LYS A 168 -7.63 -7.88 17.82
CA LYS A 168 -7.70 -7.45 19.22
C LYS A 168 -8.52 -8.49 19.98
N ASN A 169 -7.86 -9.22 20.87
CA ASN A 169 -8.53 -9.95 21.93
C ASN A 169 -9.20 -8.95 22.88
N SER A 170 -10.47 -9.17 23.15
CA SER A 170 -11.12 -8.86 24.42
C SER A 170 -12.08 -9.99 24.74
#